data_AF-A0A4P6MKH0-F1
#
_entry.id   AF-A0A4P6MKH0-F1
#
_cell.length_a   1.000
_cell.length_b   1.000
_cell.length_c   1.000
_cell.angle_alpha   90.00
_cell.angle_beta   90.00
_cell.angle_gamma   90.00
#
_symmetry.space_group_name_H-M   'P 1'
#
loop_
_entity.id
_entity.type
_entity.pdbx_description
1 polymer ?
#
loop_
_entity_poly.entity_id
_entity_poly.type
_entity_poly.pdbx_seq_one_letter_code
_entity_poly.pdbx_strand_id
1 'polypeptide(L)'
;MDMIVTLVLCVAAIGLGFAIAKPTARRGVGIFLGAVSLLFAGSFGINAARGFEGLPLEESLLLFEGSLTAYLVFNAQLAYRDFALPLLLLASVTLLQMRRVKV
;
A
#
# COMPACT_ATOMS: atom_id res chain seq x y z
N MET A 1 -8.67 6.45 -6.60
CA MET A 1 -7.52 7.11 -5.95
C MET A 1 -6.83 8.04 -6.94
N ASP A 2 -6.50 9.28 -6.55
CA ASP A 2 -5.88 10.25 -7.46
C ASP A 2 -4.52 9.75 -7.95
N MET A 3 -4.19 10.03 -9.22
CA MET A 3 -2.92 9.67 -9.85
C MET A 3 -1.69 10.00 -8.99
N ILE A 4 -1.77 11.09 -8.22
CA ILE A 4 -0.72 11.54 -7.30
C ILE A 4 -0.49 10.55 -6.16
N VAL A 5 -1.55 10.00 -5.54
CA VAL A 5 -1.41 9.05 -4.43
C VAL A 5 -0.81 7.73 -4.93
N THR A 6 -1.24 7.26 -6.10
CA THR A 6 -0.66 6.08 -6.75
C THR A 6 0.83 6.29 -7.03
N LEU A 7 1.20 7.46 -7.56
CA LEU A 7 2.59 7.81 -7.83
C LEU A 7 3.44 7.81 -6.54
N VAL A 8 2.96 8.44 -5.47
CA VAL A 8 3.65 8.47 -4.18
C VAL A 8 3.83 7.06 -3.63
N LEU A 9 2.80 6.21 -3.70
CA LEU A 9 2.90 4.81 -3.29
C LEU A 9 3.90 4.02 -4.13
N CYS A 10 3.98 4.27 -5.44
CA CYS A 10 4.96 3.64 -6.31
C CYS A 10 6.40 4.06 -5.99
N VAL A 11 6.62 5.36 -5.74
CA VAL A 11 7.94 5.87 -5.33
C VAL A 11 8.34 5.28 -3.97
N ALA A 12 7.42 5.23 -3.01
CA ALA A 12 7.65 4.62 -1.71
C ALA A 12 7.94 3.11 -1.84
N ALA A 13 7.23 2.39 -2.70
CA ALA A 13 7.46 0.99 -3.02
C ALA A 13 8.86 0.74 -3.60
N ILE A 14 9.30 1.57 -4.53
CA ILE A 14 10.65 1.49 -5.10
C ILE A 14 11.70 1.75 -4.01
N GLY A 15 11.54 2.83 -3.24
CA GLY A 15 12.46 3.19 -2.15
C GLY A 15 12.57 2.09 -1.09
N LEU A 16 11.45 1.52 -0.66
CA LEU A 16 11.41 0.37 0.25
C LEU A 16 12.09 -0.85 -0.36
N GLY A 17 11.84 -1.17 -1.64
CA GLY A 17 12.52 -2.26 -2.34
C GLY A 17 14.05 -2.12 -2.33
N PHE A 18 14.57 -0.91 -2.53
CA PHE A 18 16.01 -0.64 -2.44
C PHE A 18 16.56 -0.68 -1.00
N ALA A 19 15.79 -0.24 -0.01
CA ALA A 19 16.20 -0.24 1.40
C ALA A 19 16.27 -1.67 1.97
N ILE A 20 15.31 -2.52 1.61
CA ILE A 20 15.18 -3.92 2.07
C ILE A 20 16.25 -4.83 1.44
N ALA A 21 16.78 -4.44 0.29
CA ALA A 21 17.77 -5.19 -0.45
C ALA A 21 19.17 -5.21 0.18
N LYS A 22 19.58 -4.15 0.87
CA LYS A 22 21.00 -3.94 1.22
C LYS A 22 21.53 -4.80 2.39
N PRO A 23 20.76 -5.23 3.40
CA PRO A 23 21.32 -6.05 4.49
C PRO A 23 20.78 -7.49 4.62
N THR A 24 19.80 -7.95 3.81
CA THR A 24 18.85 -8.96 4.32
C THR A 24 18.64 -10.24 3.53
N ALA A 25 19.71 -10.76 2.91
CA ALA A 25 19.72 -12.08 2.25
C ALA A 25 19.17 -13.25 3.12
N ARG A 26 19.13 -13.12 4.46
CA ARG A 26 18.61 -14.14 5.40
C ARG A 26 17.19 -13.90 5.95
N ARG A 27 16.61 -12.70 5.81
CA ARG A 27 15.24 -12.36 6.31
C ARG A 27 14.33 -11.72 5.25
N GLY A 28 14.71 -11.84 3.98
CA GLY A 28 14.11 -11.13 2.86
C GLY A 28 12.59 -11.23 2.76
N VAL A 29 12.01 -12.41 3.03
CA VAL A 29 10.56 -12.63 2.95
C VAL A 29 9.81 -11.88 4.05
N GLY A 30 10.26 -11.97 5.31
CA GLY A 30 9.59 -11.30 6.43
C GLY A 30 9.60 -9.78 6.29
N ILE A 31 10.69 -9.21 5.80
CA ILE A 31 10.81 -7.77 5.58
C ILE A 31 10.00 -7.31 4.37
N PHE A 32 9.98 -8.11 3.30
CA PHE A 32 9.09 -7.87 2.15
C PHE A 32 7.62 -7.83 2.59
N LEU A 33 7.17 -8.84 3.35
CA LEU A 33 5.80 -8.89 3.87
C LEU A 33 5.49 -7.70 4.79
N GLY A 34 6.45 -7.30 5.64
CA GLY A 34 6.32 -6.12 6.48
C GLY A 34 6.18 -4.83 5.68
N ALA A 35 6.99 -4.67 4.62
CA ALA A 35 6.93 -3.51 3.75
C ALA A 35 5.63 -3.44 2.94
N VAL A 36 5.18 -4.58 2.40
CA VAL A 36 3.87 -4.72 1.75
C VAL A 36 2.76 -4.30 2.72
N SER A 37 2.79 -4.80 3.95
CA SER A 37 1.77 -4.51 4.96
C SER A 37 1.74 -3.02 5.34
N LEU A 38 2.91 -2.41 5.53
CA LEU A 38 3.02 -0.97 5.84
C LEU A 38 2.53 -0.09 4.69
N LEU A 39 2.94 -0.40 3.46
CA LEU A 39 2.50 0.32 2.26
C LEU A 39 0.99 0.20 2.05
N PHE A 40 0.44 -1.00 2.23
CA PHE A 40 -0.99 -1.25 2.14
C PHE A 40 -1.76 -0.49 3.23
N ALA A 41 -1.32 -0.60 4.49
CA ALA A 41 -1.95 0.10 5.62
C ALA A 41 -1.92 1.63 5.45
N GLY A 42 -0.81 2.17 4.92
CA GLY A 42 -0.70 3.59 4.60
C GLY A 42 -1.68 4.01 3.49
N SER A 43 -1.75 3.24 2.40
CA SER A 43 -2.71 3.50 1.31
C SER A 43 -4.16 3.42 1.80
N PHE A 44 -4.48 2.38 2.55
CA PHE A 44 -5.79 2.20 3.18
C PHE A 44 -6.14 3.36 4.10
N GLY A 45 -5.23 3.75 4.99
CA GLY A 45 -5.44 4.86 5.93
C GLY A 45 -5.65 6.19 5.21
N ILE A 46 -4.90 6.49 4.16
CA ILE A 46 -5.08 7.70 3.36
C ILE A 46 -6.46 7.70 2.67
N ASN A 47 -6.86 6.58 2.07
CA ASN A 47 -8.17 6.47 1.42
C ASN A 47 -9.31 6.61 2.44
N ALA A 48 -9.21 5.93 3.59
CA ALA A 48 -10.20 6.03 4.66
C ALA A 48 -10.24 7.42 5.34
N ALA A 49 -9.13 8.16 5.37
CA ALA A 49 -9.08 9.50 5.97
C ALA A 49 -9.63 10.61 5.05
N ARG A 50 -9.60 10.40 3.73
CA ARG A 50 -10.12 11.37 2.75
C ARG A 50 -11.64 11.37 2.62
N GLY A 51 -12.31 10.43 3.28
CA GLY A 51 -13.73 10.21 3.10
C GLY A 51 -14.06 9.53 1.77
N PHE A 52 -15.33 9.27 1.54
CA PHE A 52 -15.83 8.64 0.31
C PHE A 52 -16.15 9.73 -0.72
N GLU A 53 -15.56 9.63 -1.92
CA GLU A 53 -15.79 10.56 -3.04
C GLU A 53 -15.53 12.06 -2.74
N GLY A 54 -14.70 12.35 -1.73
CA GLY A 54 -14.37 13.71 -1.31
C GLY A 54 -15.36 14.32 -0.31
N LEU A 55 -16.35 13.55 0.15
CA LEU A 55 -17.22 13.93 1.25
C LEU A 55 -16.48 13.80 2.59
N PRO A 56 -16.76 14.65 3.59
CA PRO A 56 -16.24 14.47 4.94
C PRO A 56 -16.69 13.13 5.53
N LEU A 57 -15.95 12.64 6.54
CA LEU A 57 -16.17 11.32 7.14
C LEU A 57 -17.60 11.14 7.67
N GLU A 58 -18.18 12.19 8.27
CA GLU A 58 -19.54 12.17 8.82
C GLU A 58 -20.58 11.93 7.73
N GLU A 59 -20.47 12.64 6.60
CA GLU A 59 -21.35 12.46 5.44
C GLU A 59 -21.10 11.11 4.75
N SER A 60 -19.84 10.68 4.70
CA SER A 60 -19.47 9.36 4.21
C SER A 60 -20.15 8.26 5.04
N LEU A 61 -20.12 8.36 6.37
CA LEU A 61 -20.74 7.37 7.25
C LEU A 61 -22.26 7.28 7.06
N LEU A 62 -22.94 8.39 6.74
CA LEU A 62 -24.36 8.37 6.42
C LEU A 62 -24.66 7.49 5.18
N LEU A 63 -23.78 7.49 4.18
CA LEU A 63 -23.90 6.62 2.99
C LEU A 63 -23.72 5.13 3.32
N PHE A 64 -23.06 4.82 4.44
CA PHE A 64 -22.88 3.46 4.95
C PHE A 64 -23.81 3.16 6.13
N GLU A 65 -24.96 3.82 6.23
CA GLU A 65 -25.96 3.63 7.29
C GLU A 65 -25.39 3.85 8.72
N GLY A 66 -24.37 4.69 8.86
CA GLY A 66 -23.64 4.91 10.11
C GLY A 66 -22.65 3.80 10.47
N SER A 67 -22.50 2.77 9.63
CA SER A 67 -21.62 1.63 9.88
C SER A 67 -20.17 1.92 9.52
N LEU A 68 -19.35 2.18 10.53
CA LEU A 68 -17.91 2.35 10.39
C LEU A 68 -17.23 1.08 9.85
N THR A 69 -17.74 -0.10 10.20
CA THR A 69 -17.22 -1.36 9.66
C THR A 69 -17.44 -1.48 8.16
N ALA A 70 -18.65 -1.18 7.67
CA ALA A 70 -18.95 -1.21 6.24
C ALA A 70 -18.09 -0.19 5.47
N TYR A 71 -17.94 1.02 6.03
CA TYR A 71 -17.07 2.06 5.48
C TYR A 71 -15.61 1.60 5.35
N LEU A 72 -15.03 1.03 6.42
CA LEU A 72 -13.64 0.56 6.39
C LEU A 72 -13.46 -0.64 5.45
N VAL A 73 -14.39 -1.59 5.42
CA VAL A 73 -14.31 -2.74 4.53
C VAL A 73 -14.34 -2.30 3.06
N PHE A 74 -15.21 -1.35 2.71
CA PHE A 74 -15.27 -0.79 1.37
C PHE A 74 -13.95 -0.12 0.98
N ASN A 75 -13.41 0.74 1.86
CA ASN A 75 -12.14 1.41 1.60
C ASN A 75 -10.95 0.44 1.50
N ALA A 76 -10.99 -0.69 2.22
CA ALA A 76 -9.98 -1.74 2.12
C ALA A 76 -10.00 -2.43 0.74
N GLN A 77 -11.19 -2.67 0.19
CA GLN A 77 -11.32 -3.23 -1.16
C GLN A 77 -10.82 -2.26 -2.23
N LEU A 78 -11.13 -0.98 -2.08
CA LEU A 78 -10.64 0.07 -2.97
C LEU A 78 -9.11 0.16 -2.94
N ALA A 79 -8.53 0.20 -1.73
CA ALA A 79 -7.09 0.18 -1.53
C ALA A 79 -6.45 -1.07 -2.14
N TYR A 80 -7.05 -2.25 -1.97
CA TYR A 80 -6.54 -3.51 -2.54
C TYR A 80 -6.43 -3.48 -4.07
N ARG A 81 -7.47 -2.99 -4.76
CA ARG A 81 -7.47 -2.85 -6.22
C ARG A 81 -6.35 -1.94 -6.70
N ASP A 82 -6.19 -0.79 -6.04
CA ASP A 82 -5.22 0.23 -6.45
C ASP A 82 -3.77 -0.13 -6.03
N PHE A 83 -3.63 -1.07 -5.09
CA PHE A 83 -2.34 -1.52 -4.58
C PHE A 83 -1.58 -2.49 -5.49
N ALA A 84 -2.23 -3.02 -6.54
CA ALA A 84 -1.64 -4.01 -7.44
C ALA A 84 -0.32 -3.52 -8.08
N LEU A 85 -0.29 -2.28 -8.56
CA LEU A 85 0.87 -1.72 -9.26
C LEU A 85 2.04 -1.39 -8.29
N PRO A 86 1.81 -0.72 -7.15
CA PRO A 86 2.84 -0.58 -6.11
C PRO A 86 3.42 -1.92 -5.63
N LEU A 87 2.58 -2.93 -5.45
CA LEU A 87 3.01 -4.27 -5.04
C LEU A 87 3.93 -4.92 -6.08
N LEU A 88 3.57 -4.82 -7.37
CA LEU A 88 4.38 -5.34 -8.46
C LEU A 88 5.74 -4.65 -8.55
N LEU A 89 5.80 -3.33 -8.35
CA LEU A 89 7.06 -2.59 -8.30
C LEU A 89 7.92 -3.01 -7.10
N LEU A 90 7.33 -3.10 -5.90
CA LEU A 90 8.05 -3.55 -4.71
C LEU A 90 8.62 -4.96 -4.94
N ALA A 91 7.82 -5.89 -5.47
CA ALA A 91 8.23 -7.26 -5.73
C ALA A 91 9.35 -7.34 -6.77
N SER A 92 9.21 -6.66 -7.91
CA SER A 92 10.20 -6.67 -8.98
C SER A 92 11.54 -6.08 -8.55
N VAL A 93 11.54 -4.92 -7.87
CA VAL A 93 12.77 -4.31 -7.32
C VAL A 93 13.42 -5.24 -6.30
N THR A 94 12.64 -5.81 -5.38
CA THR A 94 13.16 -6.73 -4.35
C THR A 94 13.81 -7.96 -4.98
N LEU A 95 13.17 -8.57 -5.99
CA LEU A 95 13.71 -9.74 -6.70
C LEU A 95 14.99 -9.42 -7.48
N LEU A 96 15.03 -8.29 -8.21
CA LEU A 96 16.21 -7.86 -8.95
C LEU A 96 17.41 -7.67 -8.03
N GLN A 97 17.18 -7.12 -6.84
CA GLN A 97 18.24 -6.92 -5.86
C GLN A 97 18.71 -8.23 -5.23
N MET A 98 17.78 -9.13 -4.85
CA MET A 98 18.15 -10.46 -4.34
C MET A 98 18.96 -11.26 -5.36
N ARG A 99 18.68 -11.12 -6.66
CA ARG A 99 19.47 -11.73 -7.73
C ARG A 99 20.91 -11.20 -7.75
N ARG A 100 21.12 -9.90 -7.55
CA ARG A 100 22.46 -9.28 -7.53
C ARG A 100 23.31 -9.71 -6.33
N VAL A 101 22.70 -10.01 -5.19
CA VAL A 101 23.42 -10.46 -3.97
C VAL A 101 23.89 -11.91 -4.06
N LYS A 102 23.33 -12.72 -4.97
CA LYS A 102 23.71 -14.12 -5.19
C LYS A 102 24.82 -14.32 -6.25
N VAL A 103 25.32 -13.25 -6.86
CA VAL A 103 26.48 -13.24 -7.78
C VAL A 103 27.70 -12.79 -7.00
#